data_AF-A0A8T9VNH9-F1
#
_entry.id   AF-A0A8T9VNH9-F1
#
_cell.length_a   1.000
_cell.length_b   1.000
_cell.length_c   1.000
_cell.angle_alpha   90.00
_cell.angle_beta   90.00
_cell.angle_gamma   90.00
#
_symmetry.space_group_name_H-M   'P 1'
#
loop_
_entity.id
_entity.type
_entity.pdbx_description
1 polymer ?
#
loop_
_entity_poly.entity_id
_entity_poly.type
_entity_poly.pdbx_seq_one_letter_code
_entity_poly.pdbx_strand_id
1 'polypeptide(L)'
;MDPEMIKTKRYEVFEGTGTIFYAILWPPAIEIFDDIEEWVADELNVIESKNYRFRSGFENFVHDVYATDHRNEEWFYKAKRHTILQNEPIIRVLKLEVPNPSFRTSKGGLLANDTYDTKMKIRKKIQKISDDYTYSTFLHMSDNFENNIHISNMLASVYDGGYHRIIKNVEANNV
;
A
#
# COMPACT_ATOMS: atom_id res chain seq x y z
N MET A 1 25.51 -22.89 -4.19
CA MET A 1 24.83 -21.65 -3.77
C MET A 1 23.36 -22.00 -3.63
N ASP A 2 22.75 -21.76 -2.48
CA ASP A 2 21.37 -22.15 -2.20
C ASP A 2 20.38 -21.33 -3.07
N PRO A 3 19.53 -21.96 -3.91
CA PRO A 3 18.54 -21.26 -4.73
C PRO A 3 17.62 -20.32 -3.93
N GLU A 4 17.27 -20.68 -2.70
CA GLU A 4 16.43 -19.85 -1.84
C GLU A 4 17.17 -18.60 -1.38
N MET A 5 18.46 -18.71 -1.09
CA MET A 5 19.30 -17.56 -0.76
C MET A 5 19.39 -16.56 -1.94
N ILE A 6 19.49 -17.05 -3.17
CA ILE A 6 19.51 -16.19 -4.38
C ILE A 6 18.17 -15.46 -4.53
N LYS A 7 17.07 -16.18 -4.36
CA LYS A 7 15.72 -15.63 -4.44
C LYS A 7 15.49 -14.54 -3.40
N THR A 8 15.88 -14.78 -2.15
CA THR A 8 15.81 -13.79 -1.06
C THR A 8 16.64 -12.55 -1.37
N LYS A 9 17.91 -12.72 -1.76
CA LYS A 9 18.78 -11.59 -2.11
C LYS A 9 18.25 -10.77 -3.29
N ARG A 10 17.62 -11.42 -4.26
CA ARG A 10 16.96 -10.74 -5.38
C ARG A 10 15.81 -9.84 -4.89
N TYR A 11 14.96 -10.32 -3.99
CA TYR A 11 13.86 -9.52 -3.48
C TYR A 11 14.32 -8.37 -2.59
N GLU A 12 15.35 -8.57 -1.77
CA GLU A 12 15.98 -7.46 -1.01
C GLU A 12 16.44 -6.33 -1.95
N VAL A 13 17.07 -6.68 -3.09
CA VAL A 13 17.47 -5.69 -4.10
C VAL A 13 16.25 -5.00 -4.71
N PHE A 14 15.22 -5.75 -5.10
CA PHE A 14 14.01 -5.19 -5.71
C PHE A 14 13.24 -4.26 -4.76
N GLU A 15 13.22 -4.55 -3.47
CA GLU A 15 12.64 -3.67 -2.46
C GLU A 15 13.45 -2.37 -2.33
N GLY A 16 14.78 -2.47 -2.30
CA GLY A 16 15.67 -1.31 -2.23
C GLY A 16 15.62 -0.40 -3.47
N THR A 17 15.31 -0.95 -4.65
CA THR A 17 15.14 -0.17 -5.89
C THR A 17 13.71 0.32 -6.13
N GLY A 18 12.76 -0.01 -5.24
CA GLY A 18 11.36 0.34 -5.41
C GLY A 18 10.64 -0.44 -6.51
N THR A 19 11.19 -1.57 -6.96
CA THR A 19 10.59 -2.39 -8.03
C THR A 19 9.47 -3.30 -7.50
N ILE A 20 9.45 -3.58 -6.19
CA ILE A 20 8.32 -4.23 -5.53
C ILE A 20 7.19 -3.22 -5.30
N PHE A 21 6.01 -3.51 -5.84
CA PHE A 21 4.79 -2.73 -5.59
C PHE A 21 4.05 -3.27 -4.37
N TYR A 22 3.16 -2.45 -3.82
CA TYR A 22 2.44 -2.78 -2.59
C TYR A 22 0.94 -2.62 -2.79
N ALA A 23 0.18 -3.59 -2.30
CA ALA A 23 -1.22 -3.40 -1.97
C ALA A 23 -1.38 -3.40 -0.44
N ILE A 24 -2.10 -2.42 0.08
CA ILE A 24 -2.49 -2.33 1.49
C ILE A 24 -4.00 -2.50 1.57
N LEU A 25 -4.41 -3.60 2.18
CA LEU A 25 -5.79 -3.90 2.53
C LEU A 25 -6.07 -3.31 3.90
N TRP A 26 -7.04 -2.41 3.94
CA TRP A 26 -7.38 -1.64 5.13
C TRP A 26 -8.40 -2.36 6.00
N PRO A 27 -8.48 -2.03 7.30
CA PRO A 27 -9.40 -2.66 8.24
C PRO A 27 -10.85 -2.82 7.78
N PRO A 28 -11.49 -1.87 7.06
CA PRO A 28 -12.87 -2.07 6.60
C PRO A 28 -13.06 -3.29 5.69
N ALA A 29 -11.98 -3.81 5.10
CA ALA A 29 -11.99 -4.96 4.22
C ALA A 29 -11.61 -6.28 4.93
N ILE A 30 -11.45 -6.30 6.25
CA ILE A 30 -10.86 -7.44 6.98
C ILE A 30 -11.56 -8.77 6.70
N GLU A 31 -12.89 -8.76 6.65
CA GLU A 31 -13.72 -9.94 6.39
C GLU A 31 -13.57 -10.50 4.97
N ILE A 32 -13.00 -9.72 4.04
CA ILE A 32 -12.81 -10.07 2.63
C ILE A 32 -11.34 -9.95 2.20
N PHE A 33 -10.39 -9.98 3.15
CA PHE A 33 -8.96 -9.91 2.83
C PHE A 33 -8.52 -11.03 1.90
N ASP A 34 -8.97 -12.26 2.16
CA ASP A 34 -8.62 -13.43 1.35
C ASP A 34 -9.19 -13.30 -0.07
N ASP A 35 -10.45 -12.87 -0.20
CA ASP A 35 -11.07 -12.62 -1.51
C ASP A 35 -10.31 -11.55 -2.31
N ILE A 36 -9.93 -10.44 -1.65
CA ILE A 36 -9.20 -9.36 -2.33
C ILE A 36 -7.81 -9.84 -2.74
N GLU A 37 -7.11 -10.59 -1.89
CA GLU A 37 -5.81 -11.17 -2.24
C GLU A 37 -5.91 -12.09 -3.45
N GLU A 38 -6.93 -12.96 -3.51
CA GLU A 38 -7.19 -13.81 -4.67
C GLU A 38 -7.43 -12.97 -5.94
N TRP A 39 -8.25 -11.92 -5.86
CA TRP A 39 -8.48 -11.04 -7.00
C TRP A 39 -7.24 -10.23 -7.42
N VAL A 40 -6.33 -9.95 -6.50
CA VAL A 40 -5.02 -9.35 -6.84
C VAL A 40 -4.14 -10.39 -7.53
N ALA A 41 -4.12 -11.63 -7.02
CA ALA A 41 -3.33 -12.73 -7.57
C ALA A 41 -3.77 -13.15 -8.99
N ASP A 42 -5.06 -12.96 -9.32
CA ASP A 42 -5.60 -13.12 -10.68
C ASP A 42 -4.97 -12.14 -11.70
N GLU A 43 -4.47 -10.99 -11.23
CA GLU A 43 -4.04 -9.86 -12.08
C GLU A 43 -2.52 -9.63 -12.01
N LEU A 44 -1.90 -9.86 -10.86
CA LEU A 44 -0.49 -9.59 -10.58
C LEU A 44 0.13 -10.70 -9.74
N ASN A 45 1.45 -10.87 -9.84
CA ASN A 45 2.16 -11.87 -9.04
C ASN A 45 2.33 -11.38 -7.58
N VAL A 46 1.65 -12.03 -6.64
CA VAL A 46 1.79 -11.81 -5.20
C VAL A 46 2.98 -12.59 -4.67
N ILE A 47 4.03 -11.89 -4.25
CA ILE A 47 5.28 -12.48 -3.74
C ILE A 47 5.16 -12.79 -2.24
N GLU A 48 4.49 -11.90 -1.49
CA GLU A 48 4.35 -12.00 -0.04
C GLU A 48 2.99 -11.43 0.35
N SER A 49 2.34 -12.09 1.31
CA SER A 49 1.13 -11.60 1.98
C SER A 49 1.36 -11.63 3.47
N LYS A 50 1.17 -10.49 4.14
CA LYS A 50 1.46 -10.35 5.57
C LYS A 50 0.43 -9.49 6.29
N ASN A 51 -0.10 -10.03 7.38
CA ASN A 51 -0.96 -9.28 8.29
C ASN A 51 -0.12 -8.50 9.31
N TYR A 52 -0.54 -7.27 9.58
CA TYR A 52 0.01 -6.43 10.64
C TYR A 52 -1.11 -5.99 11.56
N ARG A 53 -0.91 -6.17 12.86
CA ARG A 53 -1.84 -5.76 13.91
C ARG A 53 -1.17 -4.68 14.74
N PHE A 54 -1.78 -3.50 14.79
CA PHE A 54 -1.23 -2.36 15.52
C PHE A 54 -1.93 -2.20 16.87
N ARG A 55 -1.17 -2.15 17.96
CA ARG A 55 -1.64 -1.71 19.28
C ARG A 55 -1.36 -0.23 19.51
N SER A 56 -0.37 0.32 18.82
CA SER A 56 -0.02 1.74 18.86
C SER A 56 0.44 2.26 17.49
N GLY A 57 0.32 3.57 17.25
CA GLY A 57 0.88 4.23 16.06
C GLY A 57 0.14 3.99 14.74
N PHE A 58 -1.03 3.31 14.75
CA PHE A 58 -1.80 3.05 13.53
C PHE A 58 -2.22 4.33 12.81
N GLU A 59 -2.66 5.36 13.54
CA GLU A 59 -3.02 6.65 12.94
C GLU A 59 -1.85 7.31 12.21
N ASN A 60 -0.65 7.27 12.80
CA ASN A 60 0.56 7.77 12.16
C ASN A 60 0.90 6.95 10.92
N PHE A 61 0.75 5.63 10.97
CA PHE A 61 0.96 4.77 9.81
C PHE A 61 0.00 5.14 8.67
N VAL A 62 -1.30 5.23 8.95
CA VAL A 62 -2.31 5.65 7.95
C VAL A 62 -1.98 7.03 7.40
N HIS A 63 -1.61 7.99 8.26
CA HIS A 63 -1.20 9.33 7.84
C HIS A 63 -0.02 9.28 6.86
N ASP A 64 1.04 8.55 7.22
CA ASP A 64 2.28 8.55 6.45
C ASP A 64 2.14 7.82 5.11
N VAL A 65 1.22 6.84 4.98
CA VAL A 65 0.89 6.23 3.67
C VAL A 65 0.33 7.27 2.70
N TYR A 66 -0.48 8.22 3.19
CA TYR A 66 -1.10 9.25 2.33
C TYR A 66 -0.28 10.54 2.25
N ALA A 67 0.80 10.69 3.01
CA ALA A 67 1.60 11.92 3.04
C ALA A 67 2.26 12.24 1.69
N THR A 68 2.51 11.22 0.85
CA THR A 68 3.11 11.36 -0.48
C THR A 68 2.07 11.47 -1.62
N ASP A 69 0.77 11.43 -1.33
CA ASP A 69 -0.28 11.48 -2.35
C ASP A 69 -0.92 12.88 -2.43
N HIS A 70 -0.54 13.66 -3.46
CA HIS A 70 -1.04 15.02 -3.67
C HIS A 70 -2.24 15.10 -4.64
N ARG A 71 -2.88 13.98 -4.98
CA ARG A 71 -3.92 13.96 -6.04
C ARG A 71 -5.30 14.42 -5.57
N ASN A 72 -5.66 14.13 -4.33
CA ASN A 72 -6.99 14.44 -3.79
C ASN A 72 -6.96 15.65 -2.86
N GLU A 73 -8.12 16.24 -2.64
CA GLU A 73 -8.31 17.32 -1.67
C GLU A 73 -8.21 16.80 -0.22
N GLU A 74 -7.82 17.67 0.71
CA GLU A 74 -7.56 17.28 2.10
C GLU A 74 -8.78 16.63 2.79
N TRP A 75 -9.99 17.12 2.49
CA TRP A 75 -11.23 16.57 3.07
C TRP A 75 -11.46 15.12 2.67
N PHE A 76 -11.06 14.71 1.47
CA PHE A 76 -11.21 13.34 0.98
C PHE A 76 -10.32 12.40 1.81
N TYR A 77 -9.08 12.81 2.08
CA TYR A 77 -8.20 12.07 2.97
C TYR A 77 -8.72 12.01 4.40
N LYS A 78 -9.26 13.11 4.94
CA LYS A 78 -9.84 13.13 6.29
C LYS A 78 -10.99 12.12 6.43
N ALA A 79 -11.94 12.11 5.49
CA ALA A 79 -13.06 11.18 5.49
C ALA A 79 -12.60 9.71 5.39
N LYS A 80 -11.63 9.46 4.50
CA LYS A 80 -11.05 8.13 4.32
C LYS A 80 -10.32 7.64 5.58
N ARG A 81 -9.46 8.48 6.18
CA ARG A 81 -8.76 8.16 7.44
C ARG A 81 -9.76 7.89 8.56
N HIS A 82 -10.78 8.74 8.69
CA HIS A 82 -11.81 8.55 9.70
C HIS A 82 -12.43 7.15 9.61
N THR A 83 -12.85 6.74 8.41
CA THR A 83 -13.42 5.39 8.17
C THR A 83 -12.45 4.27 8.53
N ILE A 84 -11.19 4.38 8.10
CA ILE A 84 -10.14 3.38 8.38
C ILE A 84 -9.89 3.24 9.88
N LEU A 85 -9.88 4.36 10.62
CA LEU A 85 -9.53 4.41 12.05
C LEU A 85 -10.67 3.98 12.98
N GLN A 86 -11.91 3.85 12.49
CA GLN A 86 -13.02 3.32 13.29
C GLN A 86 -13.03 1.79 13.44
N ASN A 87 -12.15 1.10 12.70
CA ASN A 87 -12.12 -0.36 12.63
C ASN A 87 -10.94 -0.93 13.41
N GLU A 88 -10.95 -2.25 13.65
CA GLU A 88 -9.84 -2.92 14.32
C GLU A 88 -8.55 -2.70 13.52
N PRO A 89 -7.44 -2.24 14.14
CA PRO A 89 -6.25 -1.76 13.42
C PRO A 89 -5.39 -2.92 12.91
N ILE A 90 -5.95 -3.67 11.96
CA ILE A 90 -5.35 -4.79 11.26
C ILE A 90 -5.33 -4.44 9.78
N ILE A 91 -4.17 -4.56 9.17
CA ILE A 91 -4.01 -4.46 7.72
C ILE A 91 -3.44 -5.76 7.20
N ARG A 92 -3.65 -6.02 5.92
CA ARG A 92 -2.85 -6.97 5.16
C ARG A 92 -2.07 -6.21 4.09
N VAL A 93 -0.79 -6.53 3.97
CA VAL A 93 0.09 -5.95 2.95
C VAL A 93 0.49 -7.07 2.01
N LEU A 94 0.29 -6.82 0.72
CA LEU A 94 0.74 -7.69 -0.35
C LEU A 94 1.93 -7.03 -1.05
N LYS A 95 3.03 -7.79 -1.22
CA LYS A 95 4.15 -7.41 -2.08
C LYS A 95 3.91 -7.98 -3.46
N LEU A 96 4.02 -7.12 -4.47
CA LEU A 96 3.60 -7.41 -5.83
C LEU A 96 4.77 -7.25 -6.80
N GLU A 97 4.94 -8.23 -7.68
CA GLU A 97 5.79 -8.10 -8.85
C GLU A 97 4.94 -7.60 -10.01
N VAL A 98 5.31 -6.43 -10.53
CA VAL A 98 4.70 -5.87 -11.75
C VAL A 98 5.77 -5.93 -12.83
N PRO A 99 5.72 -6.92 -13.75
CA PRO A 99 6.73 -7.05 -14.79
C PRO A 99 6.59 -5.91 -15.81
N ASN A 100 7.68 -5.16 -16.02
CA ASN A 100 7.75 -4.06 -16.99
C ASN A 100 6.58 -3.06 -16.88
N PRO A 101 6.41 -2.39 -15.70
CA PRO A 101 5.28 -1.52 -15.46
C PRO A 101 5.23 -0.39 -16.47
N SER A 102 4.04 -0.16 -17.03
CA SER A 102 3.81 0.98 -17.92
C SER A 102 3.34 2.18 -17.09
N PHE A 103 3.80 3.38 -17.43
CA PHE A 103 3.48 4.59 -16.66
C PHE A 103 2.76 5.64 -17.49
N ARG A 104 1.92 6.44 -16.81
CA ARG A 104 1.36 7.68 -17.33
C ARG A 104 1.57 8.82 -16.35
N THR A 105 1.58 10.05 -16.87
CA THR A 105 1.60 11.26 -16.04
C THR A 105 0.20 11.57 -15.53
N SER A 106 0.10 11.93 -14.25
CA SER A 106 -1.10 12.38 -13.57
C SER A 106 -0.81 13.65 -12.76
N LYS A 107 -1.85 14.31 -12.23
CA LYS A 107 -1.74 15.51 -11.39
C LYS A 107 -0.78 15.34 -10.20
N GLY A 108 -0.61 14.11 -9.71
CA GLY A 108 0.29 13.77 -8.61
C GLY A 108 1.56 13.02 -9.01
N GLY A 109 2.00 13.13 -10.27
CA GLY A 109 3.21 12.48 -10.76
C GLY A 109 2.95 11.20 -11.56
N LEU A 110 3.94 10.31 -11.61
CA LEU A 110 3.86 9.06 -12.36
C LEU A 110 2.91 8.07 -11.70
N LEU A 111 2.14 7.38 -12.54
CA LEU A 111 1.17 6.38 -12.16
C LEU A 111 1.36 5.14 -13.03
N ALA A 112 1.67 4.00 -12.39
CA ALA A 112 1.71 2.70 -13.02
C ALA A 112 0.30 2.30 -13.46
N ASN A 113 0.12 2.06 -14.75
CA ASN A 113 -1.18 1.68 -15.30
C ASN A 113 -1.61 0.33 -14.74
N ASP A 114 -0.68 -0.60 -14.63
CA ASP A 114 -0.91 -1.98 -14.18
C ASP A 114 -1.49 -2.02 -12.76
N THR A 115 -0.90 -1.30 -11.81
CA THR A 115 -1.44 -1.22 -10.44
C THR A 115 -2.72 -0.40 -10.37
N TYR A 116 -2.86 0.64 -11.21
CA TYR A 116 -4.09 1.42 -11.28
C TYR A 116 -5.27 0.60 -11.80
N ASP A 117 -5.09 -0.12 -12.91
CA ASP A 117 -6.14 -0.90 -13.57
C ASP A 117 -6.56 -2.06 -12.68
N THR A 118 -5.60 -2.76 -12.07
CA THR A 118 -5.83 -3.79 -11.05
C THR A 118 -6.66 -3.24 -9.88
N LYS A 119 -6.24 -2.10 -9.32
CA LYS A 119 -6.97 -1.38 -8.26
C LYS A 119 -8.40 -1.05 -8.67
N MET A 120 -8.64 -0.62 -9.91
CA MET A 120 -9.98 -0.30 -10.41
C MET A 120 -10.85 -1.54 -10.57
N LYS A 121 -10.31 -2.64 -11.09
CA LYS A 121 -11.02 -3.91 -11.23
C LYS A 121 -11.45 -4.45 -9.86
N ILE A 122 -10.54 -4.47 -8.90
CA ILE A 122 -10.83 -4.94 -7.54
C ILE A 122 -11.89 -4.07 -6.87
N ARG A 123 -11.78 -2.74 -6.98
CA ARG A 123 -12.81 -1.83 -6.41
C ARG A 123 -14.19 -2.10 -6.99
N LYS A 124 -14.29 -2.41 -8.28
CA LYS A 124 -15.56 -2.82 -8.90
C LYS A 124 -16.08 -4.15 -8.36
N LYS A 125 -15.20 -5.10 -8.01
CA LYS A 125 -15.61 -6.35 -7.36
C LYS A 125 -16.15 -6.09 -5.95
N ILE A 126 -15.43 -5.30 -5.14
CA ILE A 126 -15.85 -4.92 -3.77
C ILE A 126 -17.21 -4.20 -3.79
N GLN A 127 -17.38 -3.23 -4.69
CA GLN A 127 -18.64 -2.48 -4.85
C GLN A 127 -19.87 -3.35 -5.13
N LYS A 128 -19.69 -4.57 -5.67
CA LYS A 128 -20.80 -5.48 -5.95
C LYS A 128 -21.23 -6.30 -4.73
N ILE A 129 -20.37 -6.40 -3.71
CA ILE A 129 -20.58 -7.28 -2.56
C ILE A 129 -20.68 -6.53 -1.24
N SER A 130 -20.32 -5.24 -1.21
CA SER A 130 -20.30 -4.43 0.00
C SER A 130 -21.19 -3.21 -0.19
N ASP A 131 -22.33 -3.22 0.50
CA ASP A 131 -23.29 -2.11 0.53
C ASP A 131 -22.69 -0.87 1.21
N ASP A 132 -21.78 -1.06 2.17
CA ASP A 132 -21.09 -0.01 2.93
C ASP A 132 -19.76 0.43 2.29
N TYR A 133 -19.56 0.15 0.99
CA TYR A 133 -18.33 0.52 0.32
C TYR A 133 -18.15 2.04 0.24
N THR A 134 -17.26 2.55 1.10
CA THR A 134 -16.76 3.92 0.99
C THR A 134 -15.61 3.93 -0.01
N TYR A 135 -15.69 4.81 -1.02
CA TYR A 135 -14.72 4.82 -2.10
C TYR A 135 -13.28 4.94 -1.58
N SER A 136 -12.42 4.01 -1.98
CA SER A 136 -11.00 3.95 -1.60
C SER A 136 -10.67 3.55 -0.15
N THR A 137 -11.61 3.14 0.70
CA THR A 137 -11.31 2.76 2.10
C THR A 137 -10.90 1.31 2.30
N PHE A 138 -11.07 0.44 1.30
CA PHE A 138 -10.78 -1.00 1.41
C PHE A 138 -9.36 -1.38 0.91
N LEU A 139 -8.90 -0.71 -0.15
CA LEU A 139 -7.64 -1.03 -0.82
C LEU A 139 -6.88 0.25 -1.24
N HIS A 140 -5.59 0.28 -0.92
CA HIS A 140 -4.59 1.17 -1.50
C HIS A 140 -3.57 0.34 -2.29
N MET A 141 -3.14 0.83 -3.46
CA MET A 141 -2.02 0.26 -4.19
C MET A 141 -1.07 1.39 -4.57
N SER A 142 0.23 1.13 -4.46
CA SER A 142 1.28 2.06 -4.80
C SER A 142 1.32 2.36 -6.29
N ASP A 143 1.73 3.58 -6.64
CA ASP A 143 1.58 4.10 -8.00
C ASP A 143 2.91 4.21 -8.75
N ASN A 144 4.05 4.26 -8.06
CA ASN A 144 5.37 4.39 -8.68
C ASN A 144 6.50 3.93 -7.75
N PHE A 145 7.73 3.93 -8.27
CA PHE A 145 8.91 3.47 -7.54
C PHE A 145 9.22 4.28 -6.28
N GLU A 146 8.95 5.59 -6.28
CA GLU A 146 9.14 6.43 -5.09
C GLU A 146 8.15 6.07 -3.98
N ASN A 147 6.89 5.84 -4.34
CA ASN A 147 5.89 5.34 -3.39
C ASN A 147 6.26 3.96 -2.85
N ASN A 148 6.81 3.09 -3.71
CA ASN A 148 7.26 1.76 -3.29
C ASN A 148 8.37 1.86 -2.24
N ILE A 149 9.39 2.71 -2.47
CA ILE A 149 10.46 2.94 -1.50
C ILE A 149 9.90 3.54 -0.20
N HIS A 150 8.99 4.50 -0.30
CA HIS A 150 8.36 5.11 0.87
C HIS A 150 7.61 4.07 1.73
N ILE A 151 6.73 3.27 1.11
CA ILE A 151 5.98 2.21 1.79
C ILE A 151 6.93 1.15 2.36
N SER A 152 7.95 0.74 1.61
CA SER A 152 8.96 -0.21 2.09
C SER A 152 9.62 0.26 3.39
N ASN A 153 10.07 1.53 3.43
CA ASN A 153 10.67 2.12 4.62
C ASN A 153 9.68 2.17 5.79
N MET A 154 8.42 2.53 5.54
CA MET A 154 7.38 2.52 6.56
C MET A 154 7.18 1.13 7.15
N LEU A 155 7.09 0.09 6.30
CA LEU A 155 6.91 -1.29 6.73
C LEU A 155 8.12 -1.80 7.53
N ALA A 156 9.34 -1.38 7.19
CA ALA A 156 10.54 -1.67 7.96
C ALA A 156 10.52 -1.04 9.37
N SER A 157 9.69 0.00 9.58
CA SER A 157 9.50 0.66 10.88
C SER A 157 8.29 0.15 11.67
N VAL A 158 7.60 -0.87 11.15
CA VAL A 158 6.57 -1.60 11.88
C VAL A 158 7.23 -2.67 12.75
N TYR A 159 6.90 -2.68 14.03
CA TYR A 159 7.37 -3.65 15.02
C TYR A 159 6.18 -4.43 15.59
N ASP A 160 6.45 -5.43 16.43
CA ASP A 160 5.38 -6.24 17.03
C ASP A 160 4.41 -5.36 17.84
N GLY A 161 3.21 -5.18 17.30
CA GLY A 161 2.17 -4.36 17.90
C GLY A 161 2.28 -2.85 17.69
N GLY A 162 3.13 -2.32 16.79
CA GLY A 162 3.10 -0.88 16.55
C GLY A 162 3.93 -0.34 15.40
N TYR A 163 3.93 0.98 15.25
CA TYR A 163 4.66 1.72 14.20
C TYR A 163 5.50 2.85 14.80
N HIS A 164 6.78 2.91 14.44
CA HIS A 164 7.63 4.08 14.73
C HIS A 164 7.57 5.03 13.55
N ARG A 165 7.06 6.24 13.79
CA ARG A 165 6.97 7.27 12.77
C ARG A 165 8.38 7.67 12.31
N ILE A 166 8.63 7.55 11.01
CA ILE A 166 9.88 8.03 10.42
C ILE A 166 9.76 9.55 10.25
N ILE A 167 10.31 10.30 11.18
CA ILE A 167 10.48 11.75 11.02
C ILE A 167 11.69 11.93 10.11
N LYS A 168 11.47 12.11 8.80
CA LYS A 168 12.52 12.68 7.96
C LYS A 168 12.67 14.15 8.39
N ASN A 169 13.81 14.50 8.97
CA ASN A 169 14.20 15.91 9.05
C ASN A 169 14.25 16.41 7.61
N VAL A 170 13.23 17.18 7.20
CA VAL A 170 13.34 18.01 6.01
C VAL A 170 14.31 19.10 6.41
N GLU A 171 15.61 18.87 6.18
CA GLU A 171 16.56 19.96 6.16
C GLU A 171 16.04 20.95 5.12
N ALA A 172 15.64 22.12 5.61
CA ALA A 172 15.29 23.27 4.80
C ALA A 172 16.55 23.69 4.04
N ASN A 173 16.78 23.08 2.88
CA ASN A 173 17.70 23.62 1.89
C ASN A 173 17.03 24.82 1.22
N ASN A 174 16.96 25.92 1.97
CA ASN A 174 16.95 27.26 1.41
C ASN A 174 18.41 27.60 1.08
N VAL A 175 18.80 27.38 -0.18
CA VAL A 175 19.89 28.10 -0.84
C VAL A 175 19.37 28.57 -2.19
#